data_AF-A0A087SZ63-F1
#
_entry.id   AF-A0A087SZ63-F1
#
_cell.length_a   1.000
_cell.length_b   1.000
_cell.length_c   1.000
_cell.angle_alpha   90.00
_cell.angle_beta   90.00
_cell.angle_gamma   90.00
#
_symmetry.space_group_name_H-M   'P 1'
#
loop_
_entity.id
_entity.type
_entity.pdbx_description
1 polymer ?
#
loop_
_entity_poly.entity_id
_entity_poly.type
_entity_poly.pdbx_seq_one_letter_code
_entity_poly.pdbx_strand_id
1 'polypeptide(L)'
;MTGVDGRPEIVVEGSNSLATGWKEYHFLYKPGELSRRPPILIPHQPRLDWQMWFAALGNYEHNPWFVSFVYRILDGEKDVLDLLDVERLPFPPNKPPKYIRAILYKYSYTSPTSSSSTKKKGVDWWTR
;
A
#
# COMPACT_ATOMS: atom_id res chain seq x y z
N MET A 1 -14.52 -16.36 5.12
CA MET A 1 -14.31 -15.52 3.92
C MET A 1 -13.99 -14.10 4.38
N THR A 2 -12.75 -13.65 4.19
CA THR A 2 -12.25 -12.35 4.65
C THR A 2 -12.56 -11.28 3.61
N GLY A 3 -13.68 -10.58 3.76
CA GLY A 3 -14.08 -9.51 2.84
C GLY A 3 -15.44 -8.89 3.09
N VAL A 4 -16.28 -9.51 3.94
CA VAL A 4 -17.61 -8.99 4.29
C VAL A 4 -17.53 -7.64 5.00
N ASP A 5 -16.49 -7.40 5.80
CA ASP A 5 -16.32 -6.16 6.57
C ASP A 5 -15.15 -5.28 6.05
N GLY A 6 -14.69 -5.53 4.82
CA GLY A 6 -13.50 -4.88 4.24
C GLY A 6 -12.26 -5.79 4.18
N ARG A 7 -11.22 -5.28 3.52
CA ARG A 7 -9.96 -5.98 3.22
C ARG A 7 -8.81 -5.37 4.04
N PRO A 8 -8.11 -6.17 4.87
CA PRO A 8 -6.93 -5.68 5.57
C PRO A 8 -5.80 -5.46 4.57
N GLU A 9 -5.12 -4.32 4.70
CA GLU A 9 -4.03 -3.91 3.82
C GLU A 9 -2.92 -3.30 4.66
N ILE A 10 -1.69 -3.80 4.45
CA ILE A 10 -0.50 -3.17 5.00
C ILE A 10 -0.11 -2.00 4.10
N VAL A 11 0.02 -0.82 4.69
CA VAL A 11 0.56 0.38 4.09
C VAL A 11 1.99 0.56 4.60
N VAL A 12 2.94 0.64 3.68
CA VAL A 12 4.36 0.84 4.00
C VAL A 12 4.67 2.31 3.81
N GLU A 13 5.25 2.92 4.84
CA GLU A 13 5.61 4.33 4.81
C GLU A 13 7.08 4.53 5.14
N GLY A 14 7.74 5.42 4.41
CA GLY A 14 9.10 5.86 4.69
C GLY A 14 9.14 7.26 5.29
N SER A 15 10.13 7.53 6.14
CA SER A 15 10.46 8.88 6.61
C SER A 15 11.96 9.04 6.90
N ASN A 16 12.42 10.29 6.88
CA ASN A 16 13.75 10.67 7.39
C ASN A 16 13.72 11.15 8.84
N SER A 17 12.55 11.18 9.47
CA SER A 17 12.33 11.56 10.87
C SER A 17 11.33 10.61 11.52
N LEU A 18 11.56 10.23 12.78
CA LEU A 18 10.59 9.43 13.53
C LEU A 18 9.27 10.18 13.80
N ALA A 19 9.32 11.52 13.88
CA ALA A 19 8.18 12.33 14.32
C ALA A 19 7.22 12.71 13.20
N THR A 20 7.71 13.00 11.99
CA THR A 20 6.93 13.59 10.90
C THR A 20 7.44 13.14 9.53
N GLY A 21 6.73 13.52 8.46
CA GLY A 21 7.21 13.34 7.09
C GLY A 21 7.06 11.92 6.53
N TRP A 22 6.18 11.12 7.11
CA TRP A 22 5.82 9.80 6.61
C TRP A 22 5.14 9.89 5.25
N LYS A 23 5.63 9.12 4.29
CA LYS A 23 5.11 9.04 2.93
C LYS A 23 4.90 7.59 2.53
N GLU A 24 3.75 7.31 1.94
CA GLU A 24 3.37 5.97 1.51
C GLU A 24 4.15 5.52 0.28
N TYR A 25 4.59 4.26 0.28
CA TYR A 25 5.00 3.56 -0.91
C TYR A 25 3.76 3.07 -1.66
N HIS A 26 3.66 3.44 -2.94
CA HIS A 26 2.54 3.06 -3.78
C HIS A 26 2.80 1.72 -4.46
N PHE A 27 1.81 0.83 -4.38
CA PHE A 27 1.83 -0.49 -5.03
C PHE A 27 1.05 -0.46 -6.34
N LEU A 28 1.39 -1.35 -7.26
CA LEU A 28 0.86 -1.33 -8.62
C LEU A 28 -0.60 -1.78 -8.72
N TYR A 29 -1.12 -2.61 -7.82
CA TYR A 29 -2.41 -3.25 -8.07
C TYR A 29 -3.31 -3.43 -6.84
N LYS A 30 -2.75 -3.52 -5.63
CA LYS A 30 -3.53 -3.56 -4.39
C LYS A 30 -4.15 -2.20 -4.03
N PRO A 31 -5.17 -2.18 -3.15
CA PRO A 31 -5.67 -0.93 -2.58
C PRO A 31 -4.56 -0.13 -1.89
N GLY A 32 -4.65 1.20 -2.01
CA GLY A 32 -3.66 2.13 -1.51
C GLY A 32 -4.27 3.52 -1.38
N GLU A 33 -3.94 4.42 -2.30
CA GLU A 33 -4.55 5.75 -2.36
C GLU A 33 -6.09 5.66 -2.51
N LEU A 34 -6.81 6.47 -1.71
CA LEU A 34 -8.28 6.39 -1.62
C LEU A 34 -8.98 6.78 -2.93
N SER A 35 -8.41 7.75 -3.65
CA SER A 35 -8.92 8.25 -4.93
C SER A 35 -8.61 7.31 -6.10
N ARG A 36 -7.80 6.27 -5.88
CA ARG A 36 -7.36 5.37 -6.94
C ARG A 36 -8.42 4.33 -7.27
N ARG A 37 -8.86 4.32 -8.53
CA ARG A 37 -9.76 3.30 -9.04
C ARG A 37 -9.14 1.89 -8.93
N PRO A 38 -9.92 0.86 -8.53
CA PRO A 38 -9.47 -0.53 -8.59
C PRO A 38 -9.13 -0.92 -10.05
N PRO A 39 -7.92 -1.45 -10.32
CA PRO A 39 -7.53 -1.88 -11.65
C PRO A 39 -8.18 -3.22 -12.06
N ILE A 40 -8.32 -3.46 -13.37
CA ILE A 40 -8.65 -4.78 -13.93
C ILE A 40 -7.34 -5.48 -14.25
N LEU A 41 -7.11 -6.65 -13.65
CA LEU A 41 -5.77 -7.26 -13.58
C LEU A 41 -5.63 -8.56 -14.39
N ILE A 42 -6.73 -9.26 -14.64
CA ILE A 42 -6.69 -10.55 -15.35
C ILE A 42 -6.20 -10.31 -16.78
N PRO A 43 -5.23 -11.11 -17.29
CA PRO A 43 -4.71 -12.38 -16.75
C PRO A 43 -3.46 -12.27 -15.87
N HIS A 44 -2.96 -11.05 -15.61
CA HIS A 44 -1.79 -10.82 -14.77
C HIS A 44 -2.08 -11.14 -13.29
N GLN A 45 -1.16 -11.85 -12.63
CA GLN A 45 -1.24 -12.18 -11.21
C GLN A 45 -0.10 -11.46 -10.46
N PRO A 46 -0.35 -10.27 -9.90
CA PRO A 46 0.71 -9.47 -9.30
C PRO A 46 1.21 -10.13 -8.00
N ARG A 47 2.41 -10.71 -8.07
CA ARG A 47 2.91 -11.58 -7.00
C ARG A 47 3.14 -10.83 -5.70
N LEU A 48 3.71 -9.63 -5.74
CA LEU A 48 3.97 -8.82 -4.54
C LEU A 48 2.66 -8.35 -3.90
N ASP A 49 1.79 -7.69 -4.66
CA ASP A 49 0.48 -7.22 -4.19
C ASP A 49 -0.38 -8.35 -3.60
N TRP A 50 -0.31 -9.53 -4.20
CA TRP A 50 -0.98 -10.72 -3.69
C TRP A 50 -0.37 -11.20 -2.37
N GLN A 51 0.96 -11.27 -2.26
CA GLN A 51 1.64 -11.66 -1.02
C GLN A 51 1.37 -10.66 0.11
N MET A 52 1.29 -9.35 -0.18
CA MET A 52 0.94 -8.32 0.79
C MET A 52 -0.43 -8.56 1.45
N TRP A 53 -1.40 -9.07 0.69
CA TRP A 53 -2.71 -9.44 1.24
C TRP A 53 -2.63 -10.60 2.23
N PHE A 54 -1.83 -11.63 1.94
CA PHE A 54 -1.61 -12.72 2.91
C PHE A 54 -0.86 -12.23 4.14
N ALA A 55 0.16 -11.39 3.97
CA ALA A 55 0.88 -10.81 5.09
C ALA A 55 -0.04 -9.99 6.01
N ALA A 56 -1.02 -9.27 5.44
CA ALA A 56 -2.00 -8.49 6.21
C ALA A 56 -2.97 -9.35 7.05
N LEU A 57 -3.03 -10.67 6.82
CA LEU A 57 -3.87 -11.60 7.58
C LEU A 57 -3.14 -12.21 8.79
N GLY A 58 -1.84 -11.95 8.95
CA GLY A 58 -1.02 -12.56 9.99
C GLY A 58 -0.03 -11.58 10.65
N ASN A 59 0.97 -12.16 11.32
CA ASN A 59 2.05 -11.41 11.96
C ASN A 59 3.33 -11.46 11.11
N TYR A 60 4.20 -10.47 11.24
CA TYR A 60 5.49 -10.40 10.53
C TYR A 60 6.40 -11.59 10.82
N GLU A 61 6.29 -12.21 12.00
CA GLU A 61 7.04 -13.42 12.39
C GLU A 61 6.79 -14.59 11.44
N HIS A 62 5.57 -14.71 10.90
CA HIS A 62 5.20 -15.73 9.92
C HIS A 62 5.41 -15.27 8.47
N ASN A 63 5.89 -14.04 8.27
CA ASN A 63 6.12 -13.42 6.97
C ASN A 63 7.54 -12.83 6.88
N PRO A 64 8.61 -13.64 7.03
CA PRO A 64 9.98 -13.14 7.05
C PRO A 64 10.38 -12.43 5.75
N TRP A 65 9.76 -12.80 4.62
CA TRP A 65 9.95 -12.12 3.35
C TRP A 65 9.57 -10.63 3.42
N PHE A 66 8.59 -10.26 4.23
CA PHE A 66 8.15 -8.87 4.39
C PHE A 66 9.19 -8.04 5.13
N VAL A 67 9.85 -8.62 6.14
CA VAL A 67 10.96 -7.97 6.85
C VAL A 67 12.14 -7.75 5.90
N SER A 68 12.49 -8.75 5.09
CA SER A 68 13.51 -8.59 4.05
C SER A 68 13.12 -7.52 3.01
N PHE A 69 11.86 -7.48 2.59
CA PHE A 69 11.33 -6.46 1.70
C PHE A 69 11.52 -5.04 2.28
N VAL A 70 11.13 -4.82 3.53
CA VAL A 70 11.34 -3.55 4.25
C VAL A 70 12.83 -3.19 4.32
N TYR A 71 13.68 -4.15 4.66
CA TYR A 71 15.13 -3.93 4.71
C TYR A 71 15.70 -3.50 3.36
N ARG A 72 15.28 -4.13 2.27
CA ARG A 72 15.73 -3.77 0.91
C ARG A 72 15.24 -2.40 0.46
N ILE A 73 14.07 -1.96 0.91
CA ILE A 73 13.62 -0.57 0.69
C ILE A 73 14.51 0.42 1.44
N LEU A 74 14.88 0.12 2.70
CA LEU A 74 15.82 0.95 3.48
C LEU A 74 17.20 1.04 2.85
N ASP A 75 17.62 0.00 2.12
CA ASP A 75 18.88 -0.05 1.38
C ASP A 75 18.79 0.64 0.00
N GLY A 76 17.59 0.97 -0.46
CA GLY A 76 17.38 1.56 -1.79
C GLY A 76 17.58 0.57 -2.94
N GLU A 77 17.42 -0.73 -2.68
CA GLU A 77 17.63 -1.80 -3.66
C GLU A 77 16.71 -1.64 -4.87
N LYS A 78 17.30 -1.47 -6.06
CA LYS A 78 16.55 -1.11 -7.27
C LYS A 78 15.57 -2.23 -7.67
N ASP A 79 16.01 -3.48 -7.62
CA ASP A 79 15.18 -4.62 -8.02
C ASP A 79 13.94 -4.79 -7.15
N VAL A 80 13.98 -4.35 -5.89
CA VAL A 80 12.82 -4.35 -4.99
C VAL A 80 11.93 -3.13 -5.23
N LEU A 81 12.52 -1.96 -5.47
CA LEU A 81 11.76 -0.74 -5.77
C LEU A 81 11.02 -0.84 -7.11
N ASP A 82 11.55 -1.56 -8.09
CA ASP A 82 10.91 -1.82 -9.38
C ASP A 82 9.63 -2.68 -9.27
N LEU A 83 9.41 -3.36 -8.14
CA LEU A 83 8.16 -4.09 -7.86
C LEU A 83 7.02 -3.15 -7.40
N LEU A 84 7.35 -1.90 -7.10
CA LEU A 84 6.42 -0.87 -6.65
C LEU A 84 6.07 0.07 -7.82
N ASP A 85 5.21 1.05 -7.54
CA ASP A 85 4.91 2.11 -8.49
C ASP A 85 6.08 3.10 -8.56
N VAL A 86 6.98 2.84 -9.50
CA VAL A 86 8.22 3.61 -9.70
C VAL A 86 7.96 5.09 -9.96
N GLU A 87 6.88 5.43 -10.65
CA GLU A 87 6.51 6.82 -10.97
C GLU A 87 6.10 7.62 -9.73
N ARG A 88 5.70 6.91 -8.66
CA ARG A 88 5.19 7.50 -7.41
C ARG A 88 6.04 7.14 -6.20
N LEU A 89 7.31 6.78 -6.40
CA LEU A 89 8.21 6.49 -5.28
C LEU A 89 8.43 7.75 -4.41
N PRO A 90 8.18 7.66 -3.09
CA PRO A 90 8.36 8.80 -2.19
C PRO A 90 9.84 9.15 -1.92
N PHE A 91 10.73 8.18 -2.11
CA PHE A 91 12.18 8.27 -1.93
C PHE A 91 12.89 7.63 -3.12
N PRO A 92 13.87 8.31 -3.76
CA PRO A 92 14.60 7.74 -4.87
C PRO A 92 15.59 6.66 -4.39
N PRO A 93 16.00 5.70 -5.25
CA PRO A 93 16.89 4.60 -4.86
C PRO A 93 18.22 5.04 -4.24
N ASN A 94 18.78 6.16 -4.70
CA ASN A 94 20.05 6.71 -4.18
C ASN A 94 19.91 7.52 -2.87
N LYS A 95 18.67 7.69 -2.37
CA LYS A 95 18.39 8.40 -1.12
C LYS A 95 17.20 7.74 -0.41
N PRO A 96 17.35 6.49 0.06
CA PRO A 96 16.29 5.78 0.76
C PRO A 96 15.95 6.46 2.10
N PRO A 97 14.76 6.18 2.67
CA PRO A 97 14.37 6.73 3.96
C PRO A 97 15.21 6.14 5.09
N LYS A 98 15.34 6.87 6.20
CA LYS A 98 16.00 6.38 7.43
C LYS A 98 15.12 5.44 8.26
N TYR A 99 13.81 5.60 8.14
CA TYR A 99 12.82 4.87 8.93
C TYR A 99 11.73 4.36 8.01
N ILE A 100 11.29 3.13 8.25
CA ILE A 100 10.08 2.57 7.65
C ILE A 100 9.15 2.13 8.75
N ARG A 101 7.85 2.33 8.55
CA ARG A 101 6.80 1.70 9.34
C ARG A 101 5.79 1.02 8.42
N ALA A 102 5.14 0.00 8.96
CA ALA A 102 4.06 -0.72 8.32
C ALA A 102 2.81 -0.56 9.17
N ILE A 103 1.74 -0.02 8.59
CA ILE A 103 0.47 0.22 9.27
C ILE A 103 -0.59 -0.66 8.63
N LEU A 104 -1.34 -1.39 9.46
CA LEU A 104 -2.47 -2.17 9.00
C LEU A 104 -3.73 -1.30 8.98
N TYR A 105 -4.32 -1.14 7.80
CA TYR A 105 -5.60 -0.48 7.61
C TYR A 105 -6.65 -1.49 7.13
N LYS A 106 -7.93 -1.12 7.24
CA LYS A 106 -9.04 -1.93 6.75
C LYS A 106 -9.79 -1.20 5.65
N TYR A 107 -9.54 -1.60 4.42
CA TYR A 107 -10.11 -0.95 3.24
C TYR A 107 -11.53 -1.45 2.94
N SER A 108 -12.44 -0.53 2.65
CA SER A 108 -13.77 -0.82 2.12
C SER A 108 -14.04 0.02 0.88
N TYR A 109 -14.95 -0.44 0.01
CA TYR A 109 -15.43 0.41 -1.08
C TYR A 109 -16.28 1.55 -0.51
N THR A 110 -16.13 2.74 -1.09
CA THR A 110 -16.99 3.88 -0.75
C THR A 110 -18.45 3.56 -1.09
N SER A 111 -19.36 3.70 -0.12
CA SER A 111 -20.78 3.44 -0.36
C SER A 111 -21.39 4.47 -1.31
N PRO A 112 -22.18 4.06 -2.32
CA PRO A 112 -22.93 4.97 -3.18
C PRO A 112 -23.94 5.86 -2.44
N THR A 113 -24.38 5.44 -1.24
CA THR A 113 -25.40 6.14 -0.43
C THR A 113 -24.81 7.18 0.54
N SER A 114 -23.49 7.39 0.52
CA SER A 114 -22.80 8.46 1.24
C SER A 114 -23.08 9.83 0.59
N SER A 115 -24.35 10.17 0.42
CA SER A 115 -24.81 11.45 -0.12
C SER A 115 -24.75 12.53 0.95
N SER A 116 -23.58 13.14 1.09
CA SER A 116 -23.55 14.60 1.26
C SER A 116 -23.80 15.21 -0.13
N SER A 117 -24.74 16.13 -0.16
CA SER A 117 -25.31 16.85 -1.30
C SER A 117 -24.30 17.73 -2.04
N THR A 118 -23.25 17.15 -2.61
CA THR A 118 -22.50 17.75 -3.72
C THR A 118 -21.80 16.66 -4.51
N LYS A 119 -22.32 16.30 -5.70
CA LYS A 119 -21.55 15.59 -6.73
C LYS A 119 -20.40 16.51 -7.19
N LYS A 120 -19.32 16.59 -6.41
CA LYS A 120 -18.04 17.13 -6.87
C LYS A 120 -17.32 16.03 -7.63
N LYS A 121 -16.65 16.38 -8.73
CA LYS A 121 -15.64 15.54 -9.36
C LYS A 121 -14.63 15.10 -8.30
N GLY A 122 -14.36 13.80 -8.18
CA GLY A 122 -13.37 13.24 -7.26
C GLY A 122 -13.96 12.61 -6.01
N VAL A 123 -14.80 11.57 -6.18
CA VAL A 123 -15.21 10.70 -5.07
C VAL A 123 -14.14 9.62 -4.91
N ASP A 124 -13.66 9.42 -3.68
CA ASP A 124 -12.72 8.33 -3.36
C ASP A 124 -13.36 6.97 -3.65
N TRP A 125 -12.58 6.05 -4.20
CA TRP A 125 -13.00 4.67 -4.45
C TRP A 125 -12.97 3.82 -3.17
N TRP A 126 -12.12 4.20 -2.22
CA TRP A 126 -11.89 3.48 -0.99
C TRP A 126 -12.10 4.34 0.26
N THR A 127 -12.43 3.68 1.36
CA THR A 127 -12.34 4.19 2.72
C THR A 127 -11.43 3.25 3.53
N ARG A 128 -10.68 3.77 4.50
CA ARG A 128 -9.75 2.97 5.33
C ARG A 128 -9.61 3.50 6.74
#